data_AF-A0A3S2WMM6-F1
#
_entry.id   AF-A0A3S2WMM6-F1
#
_cell.length_a   1.000
_cell.length_b   1.000
_cell.length_c   1.000
_cell.angle_alpha   90.00
_cell.angle_beta   90.00
_cell.angle_gamma   90.00
#
_symmetry.space_group_name_H-M   'P 1'
#
loop_
_entity.id
_entity.type
_entity.pdbx_description
1 polymer ?
#
loop_
_entity_poly.entity_id
_entity_poly.type
_entity_poly.pdbx_seq_one_letter_code
_entity_poly.pdbx_strand_id
1 'polypeptide(L)' 'MPSDSPRDEVRAGPGDAGASDAPRALPETPQDRRTKRNATPFAAAVVAVGVAMVALWWAIT' A
#
# COMPACT_ATOMS: atom_id res chain seq x y z
N MET A 1 -16.87 -37.37 32.89
CA MET A 1 -17.40 -35.99 33.00
C MET A 1 -16.59 -35.11 32.05
N PRO A 2 -17.20 -34.33 31.16
CA PRO A 2 -16.46 -33.37 30.36
C PRO A 2 -16.07 -32.19 31.25
N SER A 3 -14.79 -31.83 31.24
CA SER A 3 -14.25 -30.67 31.97
C SER A 3 -14.62 -29.40 31.21
N ASP A 4 -15.61 -28.66 31.69
CA ASP A 4 -15.83 -27.26 31.33
C ASP A 4 -14.68 -26.43 31.91
N SER A 5 -13.62 -26.24 31.13
CA SER A 5 -12.68 -25.15 31.41
C SER A 5 -13.34 -23.84 31.00
N PRO A 6 -13.48 -22.85 31.90
CA PRO A 6 -13.99 -21.55 31.52
C PRO A 6 -13.01 -20.95 30.51
N ARG A 7 -13.49 -20.70 29.29
CA ARG A 7 -12.74 -19.89 28.34
C ARG A 7 -12.71 -18.49 28.95
N ASP A 8 -11.53 -17.99 29.30
CA ASP A 8 -11.33 -16.63 29.75
C ASP A 8 -12.02 -15.68 28.76
N GLU A 9 -13.14 -15.10 29.18
CA GLU A 9 -13.84 -14.07 28.44
C GLU A 9 -13.01 -12.79 28.54
N VAL A 10 -12.01 -12.67 27.66
CA VAL A 10 -11.19 -11.47 27.54
C VAL A 10 -12.09 -10.32 27.10
N ARG A 11 -12.46 -9.46 28.04
CA ARG A 11 -13.25 -8.26 27.78
C ARG A 11 -12.39 -7.29 26.96
N ALA A 12 -12.80 -7.03 25.72
CA ALA A 12 -12.23 -5.98 24.89
C ALA A 12 -12.30 -4.63 25.64
N GLY A 13 -11.15 -4.00 25.88
CA GLY A 13 -11.08 -2.70 26.54
C GLY A 13 -11.65 -1.57 25.66
N PRO A 14 -11.91 -0.37 26.20
CA PRO A 14 -12.51 0.75 25.45
C PRO A 14 -11.70 1.27 24.25
N GLY A 15 -10.52 0.70 23.95
CA GLY A 15 -9.72 0.94 22.75
C GLY A 15 -9.59 -0.27 21.80
N ASP A 16 -10.18 -1.41 22.12
CA ASP A 16 -10.04 -2.68 21.39
C ASP A 16 -11.18 -2.92 20.38
N ALA A 17 -12.26 -2.13 20.48
CA ALA A 17 -13.43 -2.19 19.60
C ALA A 17 -13.12 -1.94 18.10
N GLY A 18 -11.94 -1.41 17.78
CA GLY A 18 -11.47 -1.22 16.40
C GLY A 18 -10.12 -1.89 16.10
N ALA A 19 -9.50 -2.58 17.06
CA ALA A 19 -8.19 -3.20 16.86
C ALA A 19 -8.27 -4.48 16.01
N SER A 20 -9.40 -5.17 16.08
CA SER A 20 -9.69 -6.32 15.22
C SER A 20 -10.07 -5.91 13.78
N ASP A 21 -10.62 -4.71 13.61
CA ASP A 21 -10.93 -4.09 12.31
C ASP A 21 -9.78 -3.24 11.75
N ALA A 22 -8.67 -3.11 12.48
CA ALA A 22 -7.51 -2.39 12.00
C ALA A 22 -6.96 -3.11 10.76
N PRO A 23 -6.75 -2.39 9.63
CA PRO A 23 -6.21 -3.01 8.43
C PRO A 23 -4.82 -3.57 8.74
N ARG A 24 -4.73 -4.90 8.84
CA ARG A 24 -3.45 -5.58 8.98
C ARG A 24 -2.73 -5.47 7.65
N ALA A 25 -1.49 -5.00 7.68
CA ALA A 25 -0.62 -5.06 6.52
C ALA A 25 -0.51 -6.54 6.10
N LEU A 26 -1.04 -6.88 4.92
CA LEU A 26 -0.82 -8.19 4.33
C LEU A 26 0.68 -8.35 4.02
N PRO A 27 1.22 -9.57 4.11
CA PRO A 27 2.59 -9.84 3.68
C PRO A 27 2.75 -9.39 2.22
N GLU A 28 3.67 -8.47 1.98
CA GLU A 28 3.90 -7.90 0.67
C GLU A 28 4.34 -9.01 -0.30
N THR A 29 3.51 -9.31 -1.29
CA THR A 29 3.79 -10.43 -2.20
C THR A 29 4.87 -10.03 -3.21
N PRO A 30 5.64 -10.98 -3.77
CA PRO A 30 6.55 -10.71 -4.88
C PRO A 30 5.85 -10.08 -6.10
N GLN A 31 4.54 -10.32 -6.25
CA GLN A 31 3.69 -9.77 -7.30
C GLN A 31 3.39 -8.28 -7.07
N ASP A 32 3.13 -7.85 -5.82
CA ASP A 32 2.99 -6.44 -5.46
C ASP A 32 4.26 -5.65 -5.77
N ARG A 33 5.44 -6.25 -5.56
CA ARG A 33 6.72 -5.62 -5.89
C ARG A 33 6.90 -5.37 -7.39
N ARG A 34 6.36 -6.25 -8.25
CA ARG A 34 6.39 -6.08 -9.71
C ARG A 34 5.36 -5.06 -10.18
N THR A 35 4.16 -5.10 -9.61
CA THR A 35 3.10 -4.11 -9.90
C THR A 35 3.54 -2.70 -9.52
N LYS A 36 4.20 -2.52 -8.37
CA LYS A 36 4.78 -1.22 -7.97
C LYS A 36 5.83 -0.70 -8.95
N ARG A 37 6.61 -1.58 -9.61
CA ARG A 37 7.57 -1.19 -10.64
C ARG A 37 6.92 -0.78 -11.97
N ASN A 38 5.74 -1.31 -12.28
CA ASN A 38 5.03 -1.06 -13.54
C ASN A 38 3.87 -0.04 -13.41
N ALA A 39 3.69 0.57 -12.25
CA ALA A 39 2.50 1.39 -11.98
C ALA A 39 2.46 2.76 -12.69
N THR A 40 3.56 3.23 -13.28
CA THR A 40 3.65 4.62 -13.76
C THR A 40 4.31 4.85 -15.14
N PRO A 41 4.20 3.95 -16.14
CA PRO A 41 4.79 4.20 -17.45
C PRO A 41 4.22 5.44 -18.14
N PHE A 42 2.91 5.70 -17.98
CA PHE A 42 2.27 6.88 -18.55
C PHE A 42 2.76 8.19 -17.92
N ALA A 43 2.82 8.27 -16.59
CA ALA A 43 3.31 9.45 -15.89
C ALA A 43 4.78 9.74 -16.24
N ALA A 44 5.61 8.70 -16.31
CA ALA A 44 7.01 8.83 -16.73
C ALA A 44 7.13 9.35 -18.18
N ALA A 45 6.29 8.84 -19.10
CA ALA A 45 6.26 9.29 -20.49
C ALA A 45 5.86 10.78 -20.60
N VAL A 46 4.83 11.22 -19.87
CA VAL A 46 4.39 12.63 -19.86
C VAL A 46 5.52 13.55 -19.38
N VAL A 47 6.19 13.18 -18.28
CA VAL A 47 7.34 13.95 -17.77
C VAL A 47 8.47 14.00 -18.80
N ALA A 48 8.81 12.86 -19.42
CA ALA A 48 9.88 12.79 -20.42
C ALA A 48 9.60 13.69 -21.64
N VAL A 49 8.34 13.71 -22.13
CA VAL A 49 7.93 14.60 -23.23
C VAL A 49 8.06 16.07 -22.83
N GLY A 50 7.61 16.44 -21.63
CA GLY A 50 7.74 17.81 -21.13
C GLY A 50 9.20 18.26 -21.05
N VAL A 51 10.08 17.42 -20.53
CA VAL A 51 11.53 17.69 -20.47
C VAL A 51 12.12 17.85 -21.87
N ALA A 52 11.75 16.99 -22.82
CA ALA A 52 12.24 17.08 -24.20
C ALA A 52 11.80 18.38 -24.89
N MET A 53 10.56 18.82 -24.69
CA MET A 53 10.07 20.09 -25.24
C MET A 53 10.83 21.29 -24.69
N VAL A 54 11.08 21.31 -23.37
CA VAL A 54 11.86 22.38 -22.74
C VAL A 54 13.29 22.37 -23.29
N ALA A 55 13.95 21.22 -23.32
CA ALA A 55 15.31 21.10 -23.85
C ALA A 55 15.41 21.57 -25.32
N LEU A 56 14.41 21.24 -26.14
CA LEU A 56 14.33 21.70 -27.53
C LEU A 56 14.18 23.23 -27.61
N TRP A 57 13.37 23.83 -26.75
CA TRP A 57 13.18 25.28 -26.71
C TRP A 57 14.48 26.03 -26.35
N TRP A 58 15.22 25.52 -25.37
CA TRP A 58 16.55 26.04 -25.01
C TRP A 58 17.59 25.85 -26.12
N ALA A 59 17.46 24.84 -26.97
CA ALA A 59 18.39 24.61 -28.08
C ALA A 59 18.15 25.56 -29.28
N ILE A 60 16.94 26.12 -29.39
CA ILE A 60 16.53 27.00 -30.50
C ILE A 60 16.64 28.49 -30.15
N THR A 61 16.60 28.82 -28.85
CA THR A 61 16.70 30.20 -28.33
C THR A 61 18.15 30.56 -28.05
#